data_AF-A0A0R3EXS7-F1
#
_entry.id   AF-A0A0R3EXS7-F1
#
_cell.length_a   1.000
_cell.length_b   1.000
_cell.length_c   1.000
_cell.angle_alpha   90.00
_cell.angle_beta   90.00
_cell.angle_gamma   90.00
#
_symmetry.space_group_name_H-M   'P 1'
#
loop_
_entity.id
_entity.type
_entity.pdbx_description
1 polymer ?
#
loop_
_entity_poly.entity_id
_entity_poly.type
_entity_poly.pdbx_seq_one_letter_code
_entity_poly.pdbx_strand_id
1 'polypeptide(L)'
;MAPSAPARVVVLASGTGSLLRSLLDAATDDFPARIVAVGTDRQCAAVDIATGAQLPSYTVRLSDYDSREEWDAAITDATAAHWPDLVVSAGFMKILGPRFLSQFLGRVINTHPALLPSFPGAHAVPDALAHGVKVTGCTVHLVDDGMDTGPILAQQAVAVHGDDDEASLHERIKVVERALLVDVLAAVATRGLIWNGRRASIK
;
A
#
# COMPACT_ATOMS: atom_id res chain seq x y z
N MET A 1 -0.58 17.86 -1.31
CA MET A 1 0.20 17.32 -2.44
C MET A 1 -0.43 17.77 -3.75
N ALA A 2 0.37 18.32 -4.68
CA ALA A 2 -0.11 18.70 -6.01
C ALA A 2 -0.30 17.46 -6.91
N PRO A 3 -1.06 17.56 -8.02
CA PRO A 3 -1.04 16.56 -9.09
C PRO A 3 0.39 16.24 -9.56
N SER A 4 0.61 15.01 -9.99
CA SER A 4 1.92 14.52 -10.44
C SER A 4 1.85 13.64 -11.70
N ALA A 5 0.70 13.59 -12.40
CA ALA A 5 0.55 12.80 -13.62
C ALA A 5 1.51 13.29 -14.74
N PRO A 6 2.25 12.39 -15.42
CA PRO A 6 2.36 10.94 -15.17
C PRO A 6 3.24 10.62 -13.95
N ALA A 7 2.65 10.05 -12.90
CA ALA A 7 3.30 9.88 -11.61
C ALA A 7 4.26 8.68 -11.59
N ARG A 8 5.43 8.85 -10.98
CA ARG A 8 6.39 7.78 -10.71
C ARG A 8 6.03 7.07 -9.41
N VAL A 9 5.75 5.78 -9.47
CA VAL A 9 5.31 5.01 -8.31
C VAL A 9 6.32 3.93 -7.96
N VAL A 10 6.76 3.91 -6.70
CA VAL A 10 7.49 2.78 -6.13
C VAL A 10 6.53 1.91 -5.33
N VAL A 11 6.56 0.60 -5.54
CA VAL A 11 5.75 -0.36 -4.78
C VAL A 11 6.65 -1.12 -3.81
N LEU A 12 6.32 -1.10 -2.52
CA LEU A 12 6.97 -1.92 -1.49
C LEU A 12 6.15 -3.18 -1.24
N ALA A 13 6.80 -4.35 -1.18
CA ALA A 13 6.12 -5.62 -1.01
C ALA A 13 6.96 -6.66 -0.23
N SER A 14 6.28 -7.57 0.47
CA SER A 14 6.91 -8.67 1.23
C SER A 14 6.35 -10.06 0.90
N GLY A 15 5.45 -10.18 -0.08
CA GLY A 15 4.65 -11.39 -0.28
C GLY A 15 4.32 -11.73 -1.74
N THR A 16 3.08 -12.17 -1.97
CA THR A 16 2.62 -12.73 -3.26
C THR A 16 2.58 -11.74 -4.42
N GLY A 17 2.60 -10.43 -4.12
CA GLY A 17 2.58 -9.36 -5.11
C GLY A 17 1.29 -9.25 -5.90
N SER A 18 0.16 -9.75 -5.38
CA SER A 18 -1.15 -9.64 -6.05
C SER A 18 -1.55 -8.19 -6.36
N LEU A 19 -1.22 -7.28 -5.46
CA LEU A 19 -1.46 -5.85 -5.64
C LEU A 19 -0.56 -5.24 -6.73
N LEU A 20 0.73 -5.60 -6.73
CA LEU A 20 1.67 -5.19 -7.77
C LEU A 20 1.17 -5.63 -9.15
N ARG A 21 0.68 -6.88 -9.28
CA ARG A 21 0.04 -7.36 -10.52
C ARG A 21 -1.12 -6.46 -10.95
N SER A 22 -2.07 -6.17 -10.07
CA SER A 22 -3.20 -5.30 -10.44
C SER A 22 -2.79 -3.89 -10.84
N LEU A 23 -1.76 -3.32 -10.20
CA LEU A 23 -1.23 -2.03 -10.60
C LEU A 23 -0.54 -2.08 -11.97
N LEU A 24 0.19 -3.16 -12.29
CA LEU A 24 0.79 -3.36 -13.60
C LEU A 24 -0.25 -3.54 -14.70
N ASP A 25 -1.28 -4.36 -14.43
CA ASP A 25 -2.38 -4.61 -15.36
C ASP A 25 -3.17 -3.33 -15.64
N ALA A 26 -3.32 -2.45 -14.64
CA ALA A 26 -4.00 -1.17 -14.78
C ALA A 26 -3.13 -0.07 -15.43
N ALA A 27 -1.80 -0.14 -15.30
CA ALA A 27 -0.86 0.88 -15.77
C ALA A 27 -0.60 0.82 -17.30
N THR A 28 -1.69 0.76 -18.08
CA THR A 28 -1.68 0.89 -19.54
C THR A 28 -1.60 2.37 -19.98
N ASP A 29 -1.58 2.65 -21.28
CA ASP A 29 -1.12 3.95 -21.83
C ASP A 29 -1.78 5.18 -21.20
N ASP A 30 -3.09 5.17 -20.97
CA ASP A 30 -3.82 6.32 -20.41
C ASP A 30 -3.79 6.40 -18.88
N PHE A 31 -3.26 5.39 -18.18
CA PHE A 31 -3.18 5.43 -16.73
C PHE A 31 -2.23 6.55 -16.28
N PRO A 32 -2.58 7.39 -15.29
CA PRO A 32 -1.81 8.59 -14.96
C PRO A 32 -0.59 8.33 -14.06
N ALA A 33 -0.16 7.07 -13.95
CA ALA A 33 0.97 6.66 -13.14
C ALA A 33 1.73 5.49 -13.79
N ARG A 34 3.00 5.32 -13.43
CA ARG A 34 3.85 4.21 -13.87
C ARG A 34 4.61 3.65 -12.69
N ILE A 35 4.63 2.32 -12.58
CA ILE A 35 5.48 1.65 -11.60
C ILE A 35 6.93 1.76 -12.09
N VAL A 36 7.79 2.39 -11.32
CA VAL A 36 9.20 2.64 -11.69
C VAL A 36 10.19 1.76 -10.95
N ALA A 37 9.80 1.19 -9.82
CA ALA A 37 10.57 0.18 -9.10
C ALA A 37 9.72 -0.60 -8.10
N VAL A 38 10.22 -1.78 -7.72
CA VAL A 38 9.66 -2.61 -6.65
C VAL A 38 10.70 -2.83 -5.55
N GLY A 39 10.40 -2.37 -4.33
CA GLY A 39 11.23 -2.58 -3.14
C GLY A 39 10.72 -3.74 -2.29
N THR A 40 11.61 -4.60 -1.80
CA THR A 40 11.23 -5.70 -0.90
C THR A 40 12.12 -5.79 0.33
N ASP A 41 11.64 -6.45 1.39
CA ASP A 41 12.42 -6.76 2.60
C ASP A 41 12.93 -8.20 2.64
N ARG A 42 12.64 -9.00 1.60
CA ARG A 42 12.94 -10.42 1.48
C ARG A 42 12.78 -10.91 0.04
N GLN A 43 13.22 -12.14 -0.22
CA GLN A 43 12.83 -12.85 -1.44
C GLN A 43 11.34 -13.22 -1.36
N CYS A 44 10.57 -12.81 -2.36
CA CYS A 44 9.14 -13.09 -2.45
C CYS A 44 8.67 -13.00 -3.91
N ALA A 45 7.47 -13.51 -4.19
CA ALA A 45 6.93 -13.54 -5.55
C ALA A 45 6.78 -12.15 -6.20
N ALA A 46 6.70 -11.07 -5.42
CA ALA A 46 6.70 -9.70 -5.97
C ALA A 46 7.98 -9.36 -6.75
N VAL A 47 9.13 -9.95 -6.38
CA VAL A 47 10.41 -9.80 -7.12
C VAL A 47 10.31 -10.46 -8.49
N ASP A 48 9.73 -11.65 -8.55
CA ASP A 48 9.56 -12.40 -9.79
C ASP A 48 8.58 -11.68 -10.74
N ILE A 49 7.51 -11.09 -10.20
CA ILE A 49 6.58 -10.25 -10.95
C ILE A 49 7.29 -9.02 -11.53
N ALA A 50 8.07 -8.31 -10.72
CA ALA A 50 8.83 -7.14 -11.16
C ALA A 50 9.80 -7.52 -12.29
N THR A 51 10.51 -8.64 -12.14
CA THR A 51 11.44 -9.17 -13.14
C THR A 51 10.73 -9.51 -14.44
N GLY A 52 9.59 -10.21 -14.37
CA GLY A 52 8.77 -10.54 -15.55
C GLY A 52 8.22 -9.31 -16.27
N ALA A 53 7.95 -8.23 -15.53
CA ALA A 53 7.55 -6.93 -16.06
C ALA A 53 8.73 -6.02 -16.45
N GLN A 54 9.97 -6.52 -16.38
CA GLN A 54 11.21 -5.78 -16.68
C GLN A 54 11.38 -4.49 -15.85
N LEU A 55 10.87 -4.50 -14.61
CA LEU A 55 11.01 -3.40 -13.68
C LEU A 55 12.28 -3.53 -12.83
N PRO A 56 12.96 -2.41 -12.54
CA PRO A 56 13.96 -2.38 -11.48
C PRO A 56 13.36 -2.88 -10.16
N SER A 57 14.11 -3.72 -9.45
CA SER A 57 13.77 -4.12 -8.09
C SER A 57 14.99 -4.03 -7.18
N TYR A 58 14.76 -3.79 -5.90
CA TYR A 58 15.77 -3.75 -4.87
C TYR A 58 15.27 -4.45 -3.60
N THR A 59 16.18 -5.04 -2.85
CA THR A 59 15.85 -5.72 -1.59
C THR A 59 16.67 -5.14 -0.45
N VAL A 60 16.00 -4.62 0.58
CA VAL A 60 16.60 -4.06 1.79
C VAL A 60 16.12 -4.88 2.98
N ARG A 61 16.87 -5.92 3.34
CA ARG A 61 16.51 -6.81 4.46
C ARG A 61 16.88 -6.16 5.78
N LEU A 62 15.98 -6.22 6.75
CA LEU A 62 16.27 -5.73 8.11
C LEU A 62 17.47 -6.44 8.74
N SER A 63 17.70 -7.71 8.42
CA SER A 63 18.81 -8.51 8.94
C SER A 63 20.19 -8.10 8.45
N ASP A 64 20.27 -7.23 7.43
CA ASP A 64 21.53 -6.82 6.82
C ASP A 64 22.11 -5.56 7.48
N TYR A 65 21.45 -5.02 8.52
CA TYR A 65 21.81 -3.79 9.21
C TYR A 65 21.87 -4.02 10.72
N ASP A 66 22.73 -3.27 11.41
CA ASP A 66 22.94 -3.43 12.86
C ASP A 66 21.83 -2.77 13.69
N SER A 67 21.08 -1.84 13.08
CA SER A 67 19.99 -1.12 13.72
C SER A 67 18.78 -0.89 12.80
N ARG A 68 17.63 -0.59 13.40
CA ARG A 68 16.41 -0.27 12.65
C ARG A 68 16.55 1.08 11.94
N GLU A 69 17.29 1.99 12.53
CA GLU A 69 17.60 3.32 12.03
C GLU A 69 18.46 3.24 10.76
N GLU A 70 19.47 2.37 10.73
CA GLU A 70 20.27 2.11 9.54
C GLU A 70 19.46 1.46 8.41
N TRP A 71 18.60 0.49 8.76
CA TRP A 71 17.69 -0.10 7.78
C TRP A 71 16.70 0.93 7.21
N ASP A 72 16.13 1.78 8.08
CA ASP A 72 15.19 2.85 7.67
C ASP A 72 15.87 3.85 6.73
N ALA A 73 17.12 4.22 7.02
CA ALA A 73 17.95 5.01 6.12
C ALA A 73 18.16 4.34 4.77
N ALA A 74 18.53 3.06 4.76
CA ALA A 74 18.83 2.34 3.52
C ALA A 74 17.61 2.15 2.63
N ILE A 75 16.45 1.79 3.19
CA ILE A 75 15.21 1.65 2.40
C ILE A 75 14.72 3.01 1.90
N THR A 76 14.93 4.07 2.68
CA THR A 76 14.64 5.44 2.25
C THR A 76 15.49 5.82 1.04
N ASP A 77 16.81 5.64 1.12
CA ASP A 77 17.74 6.01 0.05
C ASP A 77 17.52 5.16 -1.21
N ALA A 78 17.29 3.85 -1.05
CA ALA A 78 16.96 2.96 -2.16
C ALA A 78 15.65 3.37 -2.85
N THR A 79 14.61 3.72 -2.09
CA THR A 79 13.35 4.23 -2.64
C THR A 79 13.55 5.56 -3.36
N ALA A 80 14.32 6.47 -2.76
CA ALA A 80 14.59 7.81 -3.27
C ALA A 80 15.36 7.81 -4.59
N ALA A 81 16.24 6.83 -4.81
CA ALA A 81 17.01 6.67 -6.04
C ALA A 81 16.12 6.51 -7.29
N HIS A 82 14.84 6.13 -7.11
CA HIS A 82 13.85 6.01 -8.17
C HIS A 82 12.97 7.25 -8.36
N TRP A 83 13.19 8.32 -7.58
CA TRP A 83 12.49 9.60 -7.68
C TRP A 83 10.96 9.43 -7.69
N PRO A 84 10.35 8.76 -6.69
CA PRO A 84 8.91 8.54 -6.67
C PRO A 84 8.14 9.82 -6.35
N ASP A 85 7.04 10.03 -7.07
CA ASP A 85 5.97 10.94 -6.69
C ASP A 85 5.07 10.30 -5.62
N LEU A 86 4.92 8.97 -5.69
CA LEU A 86 4.10 8.17 -4.76
C LEU A 86 4.80 6.87 -4.39
N VAL A 87 4.54 6.41 -3.18
CA VAL A 87 4.95 5.09 -2.69
C VAL A 87 3.70 4.31 -2.30
N VAL A 88 3.57 3.09 -2.79
CA VAL A 88 2.55 2.14 -2.32
C VAL A 88 3.22 1.14 -1.41
N SER A 89 2.80 1.05 -0.14
CA SER A 89 3.35 0.10 0.84
C SER A 89 2.40 -1.07 1.16
N ALA A 90 1.30 -1.17 0.42
CA ALA A 90 0.30 -2.20 0.63
C ALA A 90 0.86 -3.59 0.31
N GLY A 91 0.93 -4.44 1.33
CA GLY A 91 1.61 -5.74 1.28
C GLY A 91 3.07 -5.73 1.73
N PHE A 92 3.58 -4.60 2.21
CA PHE A 92 4.87 -4.51 2.89
C PHE A 92 4.71 -4.81 4.38
N MET A 93 5.51 -5.73 4.91
CA MET A 93 5.33 -6.29 6.27
C MET A 93 6.28 -5.66 7.30
N LYS A 94 6.79 -4.45 7.03
CA LYS A 94 7.64 -3.69 7.94
C LYS A 94 7.09 -2.29 8.12
N ILE A 95 7.09 -1.84 9.38
CA ILE A 95 6.78 -0.45 9.73
C ILE A 95 7.86 0.47 9.14
N LEU A 96 7.45 1.46 8.36
CA LEU A 96 8.35 2.47 7.79
C LEU A 96 8.78 3.43 8.90
N GLY A 97 10.07 3.75 8.99
CA GLY A 97 10.59 4.53 10.09
C GLY A 97 10.53 6.04 9.85
N PRO A 98 10.98 6.83 10.84
CA PRO A 98 10.89 8.28 10.81
C PRO A 98 11.61 8.94 9.62
N ARG A 99 12.73 8.38 9.15
CA ARG A 99 13.46 8.94 8.01
C ARG A 99 12.66 8.74 6.72
N PHE A 100 12.10 7.56 6.53
CA PHE A 100 11.24 7.27 5.39
C PHE A 100 10.02 8.19 5.36
N LEU A 101 9.32 8.28 6.49
CA LEU A 101 8.12 9.09 6.62
C LEU A 101 8.43 10.58 6.46
N SER A 102 9.55 11.07 7.00
CA SER A 102 9.98 12.46 6.81
C SER A 102 10.23 12.78 5.33
N GLN A 103 10.80 11.84 4.57
CA GLN A 103 11.10 12.06 3.16
C GLN A 103 9.86 11.93 2.28
N PHE A 104 8.98 10.97 2.57
CA PHE A 104 7.81 10.66 1.73
C PHE A 104 6.47 11.07 2.35
N LEU A 105 6.47 11.98 3.33
CA LEU A 105 5.26 12.40 4.05
C LEU A 105 4.14 12.81 3.08
N GLY A 106 2.96 12.20 3.26
CA GLY A 106 1.79 12.44 2.43
C GLY A 106 1.85 11.87 1.01
N ARG A 107 2.88 11.07 0.69
CA ARG A 107 3.08 10.37 -0.58
C ARG A 107 3.05 8.84 -0.43
N VAL A 108 3.02 8.33 0.80
CA VAL A 108 2.96 6.89 1.09
C VAL A 108 1.51 6.47 1.29
N ILE A 109 1.03 5.60 0.41
CA ILE A 109 -0.33 5.05 0.41
C ILE A 109 -0.27 3.57 0.82
N ASN A 110 -1.11 3.19 1.77
CA ASN A 110 -1.28 1.82 2.22
C ASN A 110 -2.74 1.37 2.07
N THR A 111 -2.94 0.07 2.12
CA THR A 111 -4.27 -0.55 2.19
C THR A 111 -4.37 -1.44 3.43
N HIS A 112 -5.58 -1.54 3.96
CA HIS A 112 -5.89 -2.35 5.12
C HIS A 112 -7.18 -3.15 4.89
N PRO A 113 -7.22 -4.47 5.16
CA PRO A 113 -8.37 -5.33 4.86
C PRO A 113 -9.47 -5.26 5.94
N ALA A 114 -9.79 -4.05 6.39
CA ALA A 114 -10.98 -3.74 7.18
C ALA A 114 -11.41 -2.28 6.97
N LEU A 115 -12.61 -1.93 7.43
CA LEU A 115 -13.08 -0.54 7.51
C LEU A 115 -12.50 0.15 8.76
N LEU A 116 -11.31 0.73 8.62
CA LEU A 116 -10.68 1.51 9.69
C LEU A 116 -11.63 2.60 10.20
N PRO A 117 -11.68 2.86 11.52
CA PRO A 117 -10.74 2.40 12.56
C PRO A 117 -11.02 0.98 13.11
N SER A 118 -11.94 0.22 12.52
CA SER A 118 -12.24 -1.14 12.97
C SER A 118 -11.13 -2.11 12.55
N PHE A 119 -10.79 -3.04 13.47
CA PHE A 119 -9.86 -4.15 13.25
C PHE A 119 -8.49 -3.73 12.69
N PRO A 120 -7.74 -2.80 13.31
CA PRO A 120 -6.39 -2.44 12.87
C PRO A 120 -5.38 -3.57 13.09
N GLY A 121 -4.22 -3.51 12.44
CA GLY A 121 -3.13 -4.47 12.61
C GLY A 121 -3.26 -5.75 11.78
N ALA A 122 -2.32 -6.66 11.98
CA ALA A 122 -2.10 -7.79 11.07
C ALA A 122 -3.22 -8.85 11.01
N HIS A 123 -4.17 -8.83 11.96
CA HIS A 123 -5.22 -9.86 12.11
C HIS A 123 -6.63 -9.35 11.80
N ALA A 124 -6.74 -8.28 11.01
CA ALA A 124 -8.01 -7.62 10.70
C ALA A 124 -9.13 -8.55 10.20
N VAL A 125 -8.82 -9.50 9.31
CA VAL A 125 -9.83 -10.43 8.76
C VAL A 125 -10.27 -11.49 9.80
N PRO A 126 -9.36 -12.22 10.47
CA PRO A 126 -9.71 -13.06 11.60
C PRO A 126 -10.55 -12.34 12.67
N ASP A 127 -10.16 -11.12 13.02
CA ASP A 127 -10.82 -10.34 14.07
C ASP A 127 -12.25 -9.95 13.65
N ALA A 128 -12.46 -9.58 12.39
CA ALA A 128 -13.79 -9.28 11.86
C ALA A 128 -14.71 -10.53 11.90
N LEU A 129 -14.19 -11.70 11.51
CA LEU A 129 -14.94 -12.96 11.58
C LEU A 129 -15.29 -13.33 13.02
N ALA A 130 -14.30 -13.28 13.92
CA ALA A 130 -14.49 -13.59 15.34
C ALA A 130 -15.49 -12.65 16.02
N HIS A 131 -15.52 -11.38 15.62
CA HIS A 131 -16.50 -10.41 16.11
C HIS A 131 -17.92 -10.65 15.57
N GLY A 132 -18.06 -11.39 14.47
CA GLY A 132 -19.36 -11.72 13.88
C GLY A 132 -20.02 -10.58 13.11
N VAL A 133 -19.24 -9.59 12.64
CA VAL A 133 -19.78 -8.48 11.83
C VAL A 133 -20.38 -9.00 10.52
N LYS A 134 -21.39 -8.29 10.00
CA LYS A 134 -22.01 -8.62 8.70
C LYS A 134 -21.46 -7.79 7.55
N VAL A 135 -20.71 -6.74 7.87
CA VAL A 135 -20.05 -5.85 6.93
C VAL A 135 -18.65 -5.56 7.47
N THR A 136 -17.66 -5.79 6.62
CA THR A 136 -16.28 -5.32 6.76
C THR A 136 -15.92 -4.53 5.51
N GLY A 137 -14.66 -4.48 5.09
CA GLY A 137 -14.26 -3.83 3.85
C GLY A 137 -12.76 -3.73 3.70
N CYS A 138 -12.33 -2.79 2.87
CA CYS A 138 -10.95 -2.35 2.80
C CYS A 138 -10.87 -0.83 2.93
N THR A 139 -9.71 -0.37 3.40
CA THR A 139 -9.40 1.05 3.54
C THR A 139 -8.12 1.35 2.78
N VAL A 140 -8.12 2.42 1.98
CA VAL A 140 -6.91 3.04 1.43
C VAL A 140 -6.63 4.30 2.23
N HIS A 141 -5.42 4.43 2.77
CA HIS A 141 -5.04 5.54 3.64
C HIS A 141 -3.61 6.00 3.41
N LEU A 142 -3.29 7.21 3.87
CA LEU A 142 -1.90 7.66 3.98
C LEU A 142 -1.23 6.98 5.16
N VAL A 143 0.06 6.64 5.03
CA VAL A 143 0.86 6.13 6.15
C VAL A 143 1.35 7.29 7.01
N ASP A 144 1.24 7.13 8.32
CA ASP A 144 1.82 8.00 9.34
C ASP A 144 2.74 7.20 10.29
N ASP A 145 3.12 7.78 11.42
CA ASP A 145 4.01 7.17 12.43
C ASP A 145 3.30 6.11 13.28
N GLY A 146 1.99 5.96 13.15
CA GLY A 146 1.21 4.91 13.80
C GLY A 146 0.89 3.73 12.87
N MET A 147 0.25 2.72 13.44
CA MET A 147 -0.21 1.53 12.71
C MET A 147 -1.67 1.73 12.30
N ASP A 148 -1.92 1.82 10.98
CA ASP A 148 -3.25 1.96 10.39
C ASP A 148 -4.03 3.19 10.90
N THR A 149 -3.32 4.26 11.26
CA THR A 149 -3.90 5.47 11.85
C THR A 149 -4.01 6.64 10.90
N GLY A 150 -3.29 6.64 9.77
CA GLY A 150 -3.21 7.82 8.94
C GLY A 150 -4.52 8.21 8.23
N PRO A 151 -4.55 9.40 7.62
CA PRO A 151 -5.74 9.93 6.97
C PRO A 151 -6.31 8.97 5.91
N ILE A 152 -7.60 8.66 6.03
CA ILE A 152 -8.32 7.78 5.10
C ILE A 152 -8.55 8.53 3.78
N LEU A 153 -8.20 7.88 2.66
CA LEU A 153 -8.39 8.38 1.30
C LEU A 153 -9.67 7.81 0.68
N ALA A 154 -9.92 6.52 0.88
CA ALA A 154 -11.12 5.85 0.41
C ALA A 154 -11.40 4.59 1.23
N GLN A 155 -12.66 4.15 1.24
CA GLN A 155 -13.09 2.89 1.85
C GLN A 155 -14.14 2.25 0.95
N GLN A 156 -14.17 0.93 0.96
CA GLN A 156 -15.21 0.17 0.28
C GLN A 156 -15.66 -1.00 1.16
N ALA A 157 -16.98 -1.09 1.36
CA ALA A 157 -17.59 -2.12 2.19
C ALA A 157 -17.66 -3.47 1.47
N VAL A 158 -17.54 -4.55 2.24
CA VAL A 158 -17.62 -5.95 1.80
C VAL A 158 -18.51 -6.72 2.76
N ALA A 159 -19.45 -7.50 2.23
CA ALA A 159 -20.32 -8.34 3.03
C ALA A 159 -19.55 -9.54 3.61
N VAL A 160 -19.86 -9.89 4.86
CA VAL A 160 -19.41 -11.14 5.51
C VAL A 160 -20.57 -12.14 5.43
N HIS A 161 -20.32 -13.26 4.77
CA HIS A 161 -21.30 -14.32 4.58
C HIS A 161 -21.26 -15.29 5.78
N GLY A 162 -22.36 -16.02 5.99
CA GLY A 162 -22.51 -16.89 7.16
C GLY A 162 -21.59 -18.11 7.16
N ASP A 163 -21.09 -18.49 5.98
CA ASP A 163 -20.22 -19.63 5.70
C ASP A 163 -18.77 -19.22 5.42
N ASP A 164 -18.42 -17.95 5.62
CA ASP A 164 -17.05 -17.49 5.39
C ASP A 164 -16.05 -18.10 6.38
N ASP A 165 -14.92 -18.54 5.83
CA ASP A 165 -13.68 -18.69 6.57
C ASP A 165 -12.75 -17.49 6.30
N GLU A 166 -11.57 -17.49 6.94
CA GLU A 166 -10.59 -16.42 6.75
C GLU A 166 -10.18 -16.29 5.28
N ALA A 167 -9.96 -17.39 4.58
CA ALA A 167 -9.47 -17.37 3.20
C ALA A 167 -10.52 -16.80 2.24
N SER A 168 -11.78 -17.22 2.37
CA SER A 168 -12.88 -16.77 1.51
C SER A 168 -13.19 -15.28 1.72
N LEU A 169 -13.23 -14.83 2.98
CA LEU A 169 -13.45 -13.42 3.29
C LEU A 169 -12.25 -12.57 2.85
N HIS A 170 -11.03 -13.00 3.15
CA HIS A 170 -9.83 -12.26 2.80
C HIS A 170 -9.69 -12.10 1.29
N GLU A 171 -9.94 -13.14 0.48
CA GLU A 171 -9.89 -12.99 -0.97
C GLU A 171 -10.98 -12.04 -1.49
N ARG A 172 -12.19 -12.10 -0.94
CA ARG A 172 -13.26 -11.16 -1.30
C ARG A 172 -12.86 -9.70 -1.01
N ILE A 173 -12.25 -9.45 0.14
CA ILE A 173 -11.72 -8.14 0.50
C ILE A 173 -10.61 -7.73 -0.47
N LYS A 174 -9.66 -8.63 -0.77
CA LYS A 174 -8.53 -8.33 -1.67
C LYS A 174 -8.98 -7.97 -3.09
N VAL A 175 -10.03 -8.60 -3.63
CA VAL A 175 -10.58 -8.24 -4.94
C VAL A 175 -10.97 -6.76 -4.96
N VAL A 176 -11.69 -6.32 -3.93
CA VAL A 176 -12.19 -4.95 -3.80
C VAL A 176 -11.04 -3.98 -3.49
N GLU A 177 -10.12 -4.37 -2.62
CA GLU A 177 -8.92 -3.60 -2.26
C GLU A 177 -8.04 -3.27 -3.46
N ARG A 178 -7.78 -4.25 -4.34
CA ARG A 178 -6.96 -4.05 -5.54
C ARG A 178 -7.58 -3.01 -6.47
N ALA A 179 -8.89 -3.10 -6.73
CA ALA A 179 -9.60 -2.14 -7.55
C ALA A 179 -9.60 -0.74 -6.92
N LEU A 180 -9.91 -0.65 -5.62
CA LEU A 180 -9.96 0.61 -4.89
C LEU A 180 -8.60 1.32 -4.89
N LEU A 181 -7.50 0.59 -4.72
CA LEU A 181 -6.17 1.20 -4.76
C LEU A 181 -5.84 1.76 -6.14
N VAL A 182 -6.14 1.03 -7.22
CA VAL A 182 -5.92 1.49 -8.60
C VAL A 182 -6.65 2.82 -8.83
N ASP A 183 -7.92 2.91 -8.44
CA ASP A 183 -8.74 4.11 -8.59
C ASP A 183 -8.19 5.28 -7.76
N VAL A 184 -7.81 5.03 -6.49
CA VAL A 184 -7.24 6.04 -5.61
C VAL A 184 -5.91 6.54 -6.16
N LEU A 185 -5.04 5.65 -6.62
CA LEU A 185 -3.73 6.02 -7.17
C LEU A 185 -3.89 6.91 -8.40
N ALA A 186 -4.81 6.55 -9.31
CA ALA A 186 -5.10 7.34 -10.49
C ALA A 186 -5.64 8.74 -10.13
N ALA A 187 -6.59 8.78 -9.21
CA ALA A 187 -7.22 10.00 -8.74
C ALA A 187 -6.21 10.93 -8.05
N VAL A 188 -5.35 10.37 -7.19
CA VAL A 188 -4.29 11.11 -6.50
C VAL A 188 -3.25 11.65 -7.48
N ALA A 189 -2.81 10.87 -8.46
CA ALA A 189 -1.85 11.31 -9.47
C ALA A 189 -2.41 12.47 -10.32
N THR A 190 -3.68 12.41 -10.70
CA THR A 190 -4.32 13.40 -11.59
C THR A 190 -4.78 14.67 -10.88
N ARG A 191 -5.31 14.54 -9.66
CA ARG A 191 -5.97 15.65 -8.95
C ARG A 191 -5.18 16.16 -7.75
N GLY A 192 -4.21 15.38 -7.27
CA GLY A 192 -3.53 15.63 -6.02
C GLY A 192 -4.45 15.40 -4.82
N LEU A 193 -3.93 15.65 -3.63
CA LEU A 193 -4.68 15.47 -2.38
C LEU A 193 -4.32 16.53 -1.35
N ILE A 194 -5.27 16.87 -0.50
CA ILE A 194 -5.07 17.70 0.69
C ILE A 194 -5.42 16.87 1.92
N TRP A 195 -4.74 17.12 3.04
CA TRP A 195 -5.12 16.55 4.32
C TRP A 195 -4.93 17.58 5.43
N ASN A 196 -5.78 17.49 6.45
CA ASN A 196 -5.69 18.28 7.67
C ASN A 196 -6.02 17.38 8.86
N GLY A 197 -5.06 17.22 9.76
CA GLY A 197 -5.13 16.21 10.82
C GLY A 197 -5.42 14.84 10.21
N ARG A 198 -6.53 14.22 10.63
CA ARG A 198 -6.95 12.87 10.21
C ARG A 198 -7.82 12.82 8.95
N ARG A 199 -8.18 13.97 8.35
CA ARG A 199 -9.06 14.01 7.18
C ARG A 199 -8.26 14.30 5.93
N ALA A 200 -8.43 13.47 4.90
CA ALA A 200 -7.88 13.71 3.57
C ALA A 200 -9.01 13.86 2.54
N SER A 201 -8.71 14.58 1.46
CA SER A 201 -9.58 14.76 0.31
C SER A 201 -8.71 14.79 -0.95
N ILE A 202 -9.06 13.94 -1.91
CA ILE A 202 -8.55 14.01 -3.27
C ILE A 202 -9.31 15.14 -3.97
N LYS A 203 -8.59 16.07 -4.59
CA LYS A 203 -9.21 17.28 -5.17
C LYS A 203 -10.08 16.99 -6.38
#